data_AF-A0A2P6FU60-F1
#
_entry.id   AF-A0A2P6FU60-F1
#
_cell.length_a   1.000
_cell.length_b   1.000
_cell.length_c   1.000
_cell.angle_alpha   90.00
_cell.angle_beta   90.00
_cell.angle_gamma   90.00
#
_symmetry.space_group_name_H-M   'P 1'
#
loop_
_entity.id
_entity.type
_entity.pdbx_description
1 polymer ?
#
loop_
_entity_poly.entity_id
_entity_poly.type
_entity_poly.pdbx_seq_one_letter_code
_entity_poly.pdbx_strand_id
1 'polypeptide(L)'
;VKSNWEVSKILLSKTIEINQKFVETPASQKSDLAKVLFANSITLTPGTVTVETEDHSFIVHALNVTESSMAELRHMDEKVTLIERVVE
;
A
#
# COMPACT_ATOMS: atom_id res chain seq x y z
N VAL A 1 9.58 11.17 -0.83
CA VAL A 1 10.87 10.94 -0.14
C VAL A 1 10.74 10.11 1.14
N LYS A 2 9.65 10.26 1.93
CA LYS A 2 9.37 9.46 3.16
C LYS A 2 9.63 7.95 2.99
N SER A 3 9.13 7.35 1.90
CA SER A 3 9.30 5.92 1.62
C SER A 3 10.76 5.44 1.62
N ASN A 4 11.58 5.98 0.72
CA ASN A 4 13.00 5.61 0.65
C ASN A 4 13.75 5.85 1.97
N TRP A 5 13.40 6.93 2.69
CA TRP A 5 14.03 7.26 3.97
C TRP A 5 13.75 6.22 5.05
N GLU A 6 12.49 5.83 5.25
CA GLU A 6 12.11 4.82 6.24
C GLU A 6 12.75 3.46 5.94
N VAL A 7 12.74 3.03 4.67
CA VAL A 7 13.41 1.77 4.26
C VAL A 7 14.92 1.84 4.48
N SER A 8 15.56 2.98 4.21
CA SER A 8 17.01 3.16 4.42
C SER A 8 17.40 3.04 5.90
N LYS A 9 16.58 3.53 6.82
CA LYS A 9 16.82 3.36 8.27
C LYS A 9 16.84 1.89 8.69
N ILE A 10 15.94 1.09 8.12
CA ILE A 10 15.87 -0.36 8.37
C ILE A 10 17.13 -1.05 7.82
N LEU A 11 17.57 -0.67 6.61
CA LEU A 11 18.78 -1.25 6.00
C LEU A 11 20.06 -0.92 6.76
N LEU A 12 20.15 0.29 7.32
CA LEU A 12 21.33 0.76 8.06
C LEU A 12 21.29 0.43 9.55
N SER A 13 20.24 -0.24 10.04
CA SER A 13 20.14 -0.57 11.46
C SER A 13 21.16 -1.64 11.85
N LYS A 14 21.72 -1.53 13.06
CA LYS A 14 22.66 -2.53 13.60
C LYS A 14 22.02 -3.91 13.78
N THR A 15 20.70 -3.92 14.03
CA THR A 15 19.87 -5.10 14.16
C THR A 15 18.61 -4.88 13.31
N ILE A 16 18.30 -5.82 12.42
CA ILE A 16 17.13 -5.75 11.55
C ILE A 16 15.98 -6.47 12.25
N GLU A 17 15.05 -5.70 12.81
CA GLU A 17 13.78 -6.21 13.36
C GLU A 17 12.66 -5.84 12.40
N ILE A 18 12.16 -6.84 11.66
CA ILE A 18 11.12 -6.65 10.65
C ILE A 18 10.04 -7.74 10.77
N ASN A 19 8.79 -7.34 10.58
CA ASN A 19 7.64 -8.24 10.58
C ASN A 19 7.04 -8.30 9.17
N GLN A 20 7.64 -9.16 8.34
CA GLN A 20 7.23 -9.31 6.93
C GLN A 20 6.00 -10.19 6.81
N LYS A 21 4.99 -9.74 6.04
CA LYS A 21 3.79 -10.53 5.76
C LYS A 21 3.21 -10.18 4.40
N PHE A 22 2.51 -11.15 3.82
CA PHE A 22 1.50 -10.89 2.81
C PHE A 22 0.21 -10.48 3.51
N VAL A 23 -0.38 -9.37 3.05
CA VAL A 23 -1.62 -8.84 3.59
C VAL A 23 -2.59 -8.62 2.44
N GLU A 24 -3.77 -9.19 2.57
CA GLU A 24 -4.89 -8.89 1.69
C GLU A 24 -5.45 -7.51 2.04
N THR A 25 -5.45 -6.61 1.06
CA THR A 25 -5.93 -5.23 1.22
C THR A 25 -7.18 -5.05 0.36
N PRO A 26 -8.36 -4.85 0.97
CA PRO A 26 -9.58 -4.59 0.23
C PRO A 26 -9.45 -3.34 -0.66
N ALA A 27 -10.13 -3.36 -1.81
CA ALA A 27 -10.16 -2.26 -2.75
C ALA A 27 -11.61 -1.92 -3.11
N SER A 28 -11.95 -0.63 -3.00
CA SER A 28 -13.30 -0.14 -3.32
C SER A 28 -13.41 0.49 -4.71
N GLN A 29 -12.30 0.59 -5.45
CA GLN A 29 -12.26 1.12 -6.82
C GLN A 29 -12.90 0.17 -7.83
N LYS A 30 -13.61 0.73 -8.82
CA LYS A 30 -14.33 -0.06 -9.84
C LYS A 30 -13.62 -0.09 -11.19
N SER A 31 -13.12 1.05 -11.63
CA SER A 31 -12.41 1.26 -12.88
C SER A 31 -10.98 0.74 -12.80
N ASP A 32 -10.47 0.24 -13.93
CA ASP A 32 -9.09 -0.25 -14.01
C ASP A 32 -8.07 0.87 -13.74
N LEU A 33 -8.37 2.11 -14.16
CA LEU A 33 -7.52 3.26 -13.89
C LEU A 33 -7.39 3.52 -12.38
N ALA A 34 -8.51 3.52 -11.65
CA ALA A 34 -8.50 3.75 -10.21
C ALA A 34 -7.83 2.59 -9.46
N LYS A 35 -8.05 1.34 -9.88
CA LYS A 35 -7.34 0.17 -9.35
C LYS A 35 -5.81 0.29 -9.51
N VAL A 36 -5.33 0.67 -10.70
CA VAL A 36 -3.90 0.89 -10.96
C VAL A 36 -3.36 2.05 -10.13
N LEU A 37 -4.11 3.14 -9.99
CA LEU A 37 -3.72 4.28 -9.18
C LEU A 37 -3.58 3.90 -7.69
N PHE A 38 -4.52 3.12 -7.18
CA PHE A 38 -4.45 2.61 -5.81
C PHE A 38 -3.26 1.66 -5.63
N ALA A 39 -3.09 0.67 -6.50
CA ALA A 39 -1.95 -0.27 -6.46
C ALA A 39 -0.58 0.43 -6.46
N ASN A 40 -0.42 1.48 -7.28
CA ASN A 40 0.80 2.28 -7.30
C ASN A 40 0.99 3.09 -6.02
N SER A 41 -0.09 3.59 -5.44
CA SER A 41 -0.06 4.31 -4.15
C SER A 41 0.35 3.38 -3.00
N ILE A 42 -0.10 2.13 -3.01
CA ILE A 42 0.38 1.08 -2.10
C ILE A 42 1.88 0.85 -2.30
N THR A 43 2.34 0.66 -3.54
CA THR A 43 3.77 0.40 -3.82
C THR A 43 4.69 1.58 -3.44
N LEU A 44 4.18 2.81 -3.48
CA LEU A 44 4.93 4.01 -3.07
C LEU A 44 4.94 4.24 -1.54
N THR A 45 4.15 3.47 -0.79
CA THR A 45 4.14 3.53 0.67
C THR A 45 5.41 2.87 1.22
N PRO A 46 6.04 3.42 2.29
CA PRO A 46 7.28 2.86 2.82
C PRO A 46 7.19 1.38 3.17
N GLY A 47 8.00 0.56 2.49
CA GLY A 47 8.12 -0.86 2.79
C GLY A 47 6.95 -1.71 2.33
N THR A 48 6.21 -1.32 1.29
CA THR A 48 5.14 -2.13 0.71
C THR A 48 5.32 -2.31 -0.80
N VAL A 49 4.92 -3.46 -1.32
CA VAL A 49 4.90 -3.78 -2.75
C VAL A 49 3.62 -4.52 -3.07
N THR A 50 2.88 -4.07 -4.08
CA THR A 50 1.72 -4.80 -4.61
C THR A 50 2.20 -5.97 -5.47
N VAL A 51 1.71 -7.17 -5.19
CA VAL A 51 2.15 -8.41 -5.85
C VAL A 51 1.10 -8.93 -6.82
N GLU A 52 -0.17 -8.90 -6.41
CA GLU A 52 -1.28 -9.39 -7.20
C GLU A 52 -2.50 -8.48 -7.06
N THR A 53 -3.27 -8.40 -8.14
CA THR A 53 -4.51 -7.64 -8.23
C THR A 53 -5.66 -8.62 -8.42
N GLU A 54 -6.62 -8.61 -7.51
CA GLU A 54 -7.88 -9.33 -7.64
C GLU A 54 -9.03 -8.34 -7.95
N ASP A 55 -10.24 -8.86 -8.13
CA ASP A 55 -11.40 -8.03 -8.50
C ASP A 55 -11.78 -7.01 -7.40
N HIS A 56 -11.57 -7.38 -6.13
CA HIS A 56 -12.02 -6.62 -4.96
C HIS A 56 -10.94 -6.44 -3.87
N SER A 57 -9.72 -6.91 -4.13
CA SER A 57 -8.61 -6.80 -3.18
C SER A 57 -7.26 -6.83 -3.90
N PHE A 58 -6.21 -6.48 -3.18
CA PHE A 58 -4.82 -6.61 -3.59
C PHE A 58 -4.05 -7.47 -2.59
N ILE A 59 -3.13 -8.28 -3.10
CA ILE A 59 -2.16 -8.96 -2.28
C ILE A 59 -0.92 -8.08 -2.18
N VAL A 60 -0.63 -7.61 -0.97
CA VAL A 60 0.46 -6.68 -0.69
C VAL A 60 1.52 -7.38 0.14
N HIS A 61 2.77 -7.32 -0.32
CA HIS A 61 3.92 -7.72 0.48
C HIS A 61 4.41 -6.51 1.30
N ALA A 62 4.35 -6.63 2.62
CA ALA A 62 4.80 -5.58 3.54
C ALA A 62 6.08 -6.00 4.25
N LEU A 63 7.08 -5.11 4.24
CA LEU A 63 8.38 -5.26 4.88
C LEU A 63 8.25 -5.26 6.41
N ASN A 64 7.38 -4.40 6.94
CA ASN A 64 7.11 -4.33 8.38
C ASN A 64 5.65 -3.93 8.62
N VAL A 65 4.81 -4.90 8.96
CA VAL A 65 3.39 -4.64 9.20
C VAL A 65 3.19 -3.94 10.55
N THR A 66 2.56 -2.77 10.51
CA THR A 66 2.09 -2.03 11.69
C THR A 66 0.62 -1.63 11.52
N GLU A 67 -0.08 -1.36 12.61
CA GLU A 67 -1.47 -0.88 12.56
C GLU A 67 -1.59 0.45 11.79
N SER A 68 -0.62 1.34 11.93
CA SER A 68 -0.60 2.62 11.24
C SER A 68 -0.44 2.44 9.73
N SER A 69 0.39 1.51 9.26
CA SER A 69 0.52 1.17 7.84
C SER A 69 -0.81 0.71 7.26
N MET A 70 -1.54 -0.16 7.97
CA MET A 70 -2.86 -0.62 7.52
C MET A 70 -3.90 0.49 7.50
N ALA A 71 -3.85 1.43 8.45
CA ALA A 71 -4.70 2.61 8.44
C ALA A 71 -4.38 3.56 7.27
N GLU A 72 -3.09 3.77 6.94
CA GLU A 72 -2.66 4.57 5.79
C GLU A 72 -3.17 3.97 4.47
N LEU A 73 -3.17 2.63 4.32
CA LEU A 73 -3.71 1.94 3.14
C LEU A 73 -5.23 2.15 2.99
N ARG A 74 -5.99 2.02 4.09
CA ARG A 74 -7.45 2.29 4.08
C ARG A 74 -7.76 3.75 3.73
N HIS A 75 -7.01 4.69 4.28
CA HIS A 75 -7.17 6.11 3.93
C HIS A 75 -6.88 6.39 2.45
N MET A 76 -5.93 5.66 1.87
CA MET A 76 -5.62 5.79 0.46
C MET A 76 -6.72 5.17 -0.42
N ASP A 77 -7.30 4.03 -0.02
CA ASP A 77 -8.48 3.46 -0.69
C ASP A 77 -9.62 4.48 -0.77
N GLU A 78 -9.97 5.10 0.36
CA GLU A 78 -11.00 6.14 0.43
C GLU A 78 -10.72 7.31 -0.52
N LYS A 79 -9.47 7.79 -0.57
CA LYS A 79 -9.08 8.91 -1.44
C LYS A 79 -9.20 8.58 -2.92
N VAL A 80 -8.71 7.41 -3.34
CA VAL A 80 -8.75 7.02 -4.75
C VAL A 80 -10.20 6.81 -5.19
N THR A 81 -11.02 6.17 -4.35
CA THR A 81 -12.45 5.97 -4.62
C THR A 81 -13.23 7.28 -4.70
N LEU A 82 -12.85 8.30 -3.91
CA LEU A 82 -13.44 9.63 -4.02
C LEU A 82 -13.10 10.30 -5.36
N ILE A 83 -11.86 10.18 -5.84
CA ILE A 83 -11.43 10.78 -7.11
C ILE A 83 -12.09 10.07 -8.30
N GLU A 84 -12.21 8.75 -8.26
CA GLU A 84 -12.89 7.96 -9.29
C GLU A 84 -14.30 8.49 -9.59
N ARG A 85 -15.09 8.76 -8.54
CA ARG A 85 -16.47 9.27 -8.66
C ARG A 85 -16.57 10.67 -9.26
N VAL A 86 -15.50 11.44 -9.27
CA VAL A 86 -15.47 12.81 -9.83
C VAL A 86 -15.15 12.78 -11.33
N VAL A 87 -14.53 11.70 -11.81
CA VAL A 87 -14.09 11.55 -13.20
C VAL A 87 -15.14 10.82 -14.06
N GLU A 88 -16.07 10.09 -13.42
CA GLU A 88 -17.30 9.56 -14.04
C GLU A 88 -18.38 10.65 -14.24
#